data_AF-A0A8I2H1R6-F1
#
_entry.id   AF-A0A8I2H1R6-F1
#
_cell.length_a   1.000
_cell.length_b   1.000
_cell.length_c   1.000
_cell.angle_alpha   90.00
_cell.angle_beta   90.00
_cell.angle_gamma   90.00
#
_symmetry.space_group_name_H-M   'P 1'
#
loop_
_entity.id
_entity.type
_entity.pdbx_description
1 polymer ?
#
loop_
_entity_poly.entity_id
_entity_poly.type
_entity_poly.pdbx_seq_one_letter_code
_entity_poly.pdbx_strand_id
1 'polypeptide(L)'
;MKENKVRSNQETESASNMEHEKESVDSIEGVLERVAEKDPQAAVVISEFIAVQQVSHKGPMPSPEDLKKYSHTLKNLPDRMMKMAELSQQKKAAHHERILELKSEEIDVQRLEVEQANDAHKRETATQVLGMVFAFITVIICILGAFYLALQDKTEVALVIGGTTVIGIVGAFLKTKLSEKKTS
;
A
#
# COMPACT_ATOMS: atom_id res chain seq x y z
N MET A 1 48.62 0.63 -13.45
CA MET A 1 47.90 1.92 -13.57
C MET A 1 47.15 2.06 -14.91
N LYS A 2 46.50 0.99 -15.42
CA LYS A 2 45.73 1.00 -16.68
C LYS A 2 44.34 0.34 -16.58
N GLU A 3 43.94 -0.13 -15.40
CA GLU A 3 42.65 -0.81 -15.22
C GLU A 3 41.50 0.13 -14.82
N ASN A 4 41.80 1.37 -14.42
CA ASN A 4 40.76 2.31 -13.99
C ASN A 4 40.15 3.18 -15.11
N LYS A 5 40.44 2.85 -16.38
CA LYS A 5 39.85 3.54 -17.54
C LYS A 5 38.79 2.70 -18.27
N VAL A 6 38.72 1.40 -17.98
CA VAL A 6 37.79 0.47 -18.65
C VAL A 6 36.41 0.45 -17.97
N ARG A 7 36.34 0.63 -16.64
CA ARG A 7 35.06 0.70 -15.91
C ARG A 7 34.20 1.92 -16.27
N SER A 8 34.82 3.04 -16.64
CA SER A 8 34.10 4.27 -17.01
C SER A 8 33.43 4.22 -18.39
N ASN A 9 33.73 3.23 -19.23
CA ASN A 9 33.10 3.10 -20.56
C ASN A 9 31.92 2.12 -20.58
N GLN A 10 31.84 1.17 -19.64
CA GLN A 10 30.75 0.20 -19.60
C GLN A 10 29.47 0.72 -18.92
N GLU A 11 29.59 1.68 -18.01
CA GLU A 11 28.42 2.36 -17.41
C GLU A 11 27.74 3.30 -18.41
N THR A 12 28.52 3.92 -19.32
CA THR A 12 28.01 4.87 -20.32
C THR A 12 27.29 4.19 -21.48
N GLU A 13 27.69 2.97 -21.86
CA GLU A 13 26.99 2.17 -22.89
C GLU A 13 25.73 1.49 -22.37
N SER A 14 25.64 1.22 -21.06
CA SER A 14 24.46 0.60 -20.46
C SER A 14 23.32 1.60 -20.22
N ALA A 15 23.63 2.89 -20.09
CA ALA A 15 22.64 3.96 -19.97
C ALA A 15 22.03 4.35 -21.33
N SER A 16 22.82 4.38 -22.41
CA SER A 16 22.32 4.75 -23.74
C SER A 16 21.40 3.69 -24.37
N ASN A 17 21.54 2.42 -23.97
CA ASN A 17 20.71 1.34 -24.49
C ASN A 17 19.37 1.18 -23.75
N MET A 18 19.18 1.85 -22.60
CA MET A 18 17.90 1.88 -21.87
C MET A 18 17.01 3.07 -22.26
N GLU A 19 17.58 4.12 -22.85
CA GLU A 19 16.83 5.29 -23.33
C GLU A 19 16.15 5.01 -24.68
N HIS A 20 16.81 4.25 -25.57
CA HIS A 20 16.25 3.95 -26.89
C HIS A 20 15.07 2.97 -26.88
N GLU A 21 14.91 2.17 -25.82
CA GLU A 21 13.78 1.24 -25.70
C GLU A 21 12.52 1.93 -25.14
N LYS A 22 12.67 2.94 -24.28
CA LYS A 22 11.54 3.70 -23.71
C LYS A 22 10.89 4.67 -24.70
N GLU A 23 11.68 5.29 -25.58
CA GLU A 23 11.18 6.24 -26.58
C GLU A 23 10.26 5.57 -27.62
N SER A 24 10.47 4.27 -27.86
CA SER A 24 9.67 3.49 -28.82
C SER A 24 8.29 3.09 -28.30
N VAL A 25 8.10 3.00 -26.97
CA VAL A 25 6.83 2.55 -26.37
C VAL A 25 5.84 3.72 -26.24
N ASP A 26 6.32 4.90 -25.83
CA ASP A 26 5.52 6.14 -25.80
C ASP A 26 5.12 6.63 -27.21
N SER A 27 5.88 6.25 -28.24
CA SER A 27 5.61 6.65 -29.63
C SER A 27 4.39 5.97 -30.27
N ILE A 28 3.96 4.83 -29.71
CA ILE A 28 2.83 4.03 -30.20
C ILE A 28 1.51 4.51 -29.57
N GLU A 29 1.58 5.04 -28.35
CA GLU A 29 0.42 5.59 -27.65
C GLU A 29 -0.06 6.88 -28.34
N GLY A 30 -1.37 6.99 -28.57
CA GLY A 30 -1.96 8.14 -29.28
C GLY A 30 -1.73 8.20 -30.79
N VAL A 31 -1.15 7.18 -31.44
CA VAL A 31 -1.01 7.13 -32.92
C VAL A 31 -2.38 7.14 -33.60
N LEU A 32 -3.35 6.39 -33.07
CA LEU A 32 -4.72 6.35 -33.57
C LEU A 32 -5.41 7.73 -33.47
N GLU A 33 -5.16 8.46 -32.38
CA GLU A 33 -5.71 9.79 -32.14
C GLU A 33 -5.13 10.83 -33.11
N ARG A 34 -3.81 10.80 -33.33
CA ARG A 34 -3.13 11.67 -34.32
C ARG A 34 -3.55 11.38 -35.76
N VAL A 35 -3.81 10.13 -36.11
CA VAL A 35 -4.31 9.77 -37.44
C VAL A 35 -5.78 10.18 -37.60
N ALA A 36 -6.61 10.02 -36.57
CA ALA A 36 -8.02 10.40 -36.60
C ALA A 36 -8.22 11.91 -36.80
N GLU A 37 -7.33 12.74 -36.25
CA GLU A 37 -7.37 14.20 -36.41
C GLU A 37 -7.04 14.66 -37.84
N LYS A 38 -6.17 13.93 -38.54
CA LYS A 38 -5.68 14.31 -39.88
C LYS A 38 -6.43 13.62 -41.02
N ASP A 39 -6.85 12.37 -40.82
CA ASP A 39 -7.67 11.60 -41.74
C ASP A 39 -8.55 10.61 -40.95
N PRO A 40 -9.83 10.95 -40.73
CA PRO A 40 -10.74 10.12 -39.94
C PRO A 40 -11.01 8.75 -40.60
N GLN A 41 -10.87 8.61 -41.91
CA GLN A 41 -11.11 7.33 -42.60
C GLN A 41 -9.93 6.38 -42.42
N ALA A 42 -8.70 6.89 -42.49
CA ALA A 42 -7.50 6.09 -42.25
C ALA A 42 -7.42 5.55 -40.81
N ALA A 43 -7.90 6.31 -39.82
CA ALA A 43 -7.93 5.86 -38.43
C ALA A 43 -8.87 4.66 -38.21
N VAL A 44 -10.04 4.67 -38.87
CA VAL A 44 -10.98 3.54 -38.82
C VAL A 44 -10.35 2.28 -39.42
N VAL A 45 -9.70 2.39 -40.58
CA VAL A 45 -9.04 1.25 -41.23
C VAL A 45 -7.90 0.69 -40.38
N ILE A 46 -7.10 1.55 -39.74
CA ILE A 46 -5.98 1.12 -38.89
C ILE A 46 -6.48 0.45 -37.61
N SER A 47 -7.51 1.02 -36.96
CA SER A 47 -8.12 0.40 -35.78
C SER A 47 -8.76 -0.97 -36.09
N GLU A 48 -9.42 -1.10 -37.25
CA GLU A 48 -9.95 -2.37 -37.73
C GLU A 48 -8.83 -3.39 -38.00
N PHE A 49 -7.75 -2.96 -38.64
CA PHE A 49 -6.57 -3.80 -38.91
C PHE A 49 -5.86 -4.27 -37.62
N ILE A 50 -5.76 -3.40 -36.62
CA ILE A 50 -5.20 -3.75 -35.29
C ILE A 50 -6.11 -4.75 -34.58
N ALA A 51 -7.43 -4.55 -34.61
CA ALA A 51 -8.39 -5.48 -34.01
C ALA A 51 -8.32 -6.87 -34.65
N VAL A 52 -8.10 -6.95 -35.97
CA VAL A 52 -7.91 -8.22 -36.69
C VAL A 52 -6.59 -8.92 -36.32
N GLN A 53 -5.51 -8.18 -36.06
CA GLN A 53 -4.22 -8.75 -35.63
C GLN A 53 -4.17 -9.17 -34.16
N GLN A 54 -5.06 -8.66 -33.31
CA GLN A 54 -5.17 -9.06 -31.91
C GLN A 54 -5.86 -10.42 -31.74
N VAL A 55 -5.42 -11.44 -32.47
CA VAL A 55 -5.72 -12.84 -32.12
C VAL A 55 -4.87 -13.21 -30.90
N SER A 56 -5.13 -12.53 -29.78
CA SER A 56 -4.52 -12.84 -28.50
C SER A 56 -5.15 -14.14 -28.01
N HIS A 57 -4.45 -15.24 -28.20
CA HIS A 57 -4.92 -16.56 -27.79
C HIS A 57 -4.91 -16.62 -26.25
N LYS A 58 -6.10 -16.52 -25.65
CA LYS A 58 -6.31 -16.75 -24.22
C LYS A 58 -6.52 -18.22 -23.96
N GLY A 59 -5.45 -18.90 -23.56
CA GLY A 59 -5.49 -20.30 -23.18
C GLY A 59 -4.15 -20.98 -23.41
N PRO A 60 -3.94 -22.17 -22.83
CA PRO A 60 -2.70 -22.92 -23.01
C PRO A 60 -2.62 -23.61 -24.38
N MET A 61 -3.66 -23.52 -25.21
CA MET A 61 -3.79 -24.23 -26.46
C MET A 61 -4.08 -23.27 -27.63
N PRO A 62 -3.37 -23.36 -28.77
CA PRO A 62 -3.75 -22.70 -30.02
C PRO A 62 -5.16 -23.06 -30.49
N SER A 63 -5.67 -22.30 -31.45
CA SER A 63 -6.98 -22.55 -32.05
C SER A 63 -7.02 -23.91 -32.77
N PRO A 64 -8.20 -24.55 -32.90
CA PRO A 64 -8.35 -25.80 -33.65
C PRO A 64 -7.91 -25.71 -35.12
N GLU A 65 -8.01 -24.53 -35.73
CA GLU A 65 -7.56 -24.31 -37.10
C GLU A 65 -6.04 -24.27 -37.20
N ASP A 66 -5.36 -23.62 -36.25
CA ASP A 66 -3.90 -23.56 -36.23
C ASP A 66 -3.29 -24.90 -35.85
N LEU A 67 -3.93 -25.66 -34.94
CA LEU A 67 -3.61 -27.06 -34.65
C LEU A 67 -3.57 -27.94 -35.91
N LYS A 68 -4.53 -27.76 -36.83
CA LYS A 68 -4.55 -28.46 -38.12
C LYS A 68 -3.39 -28.02 -39.01
N LYS A 69 -3.08 -26.73 -39.07
CA LYS A 69 -1.90 -26.22 -39.81
C LYS A 69 -0.60 -26.84 -39.27
N TYR A 70 -0.47 -26.97 -37.95
CA TYR A 70 0.69 -27.59 -37.33
C TYR A 70 0.80 -29.10 -37.59
N SER A 71 -0.33 -29.81 -37.71
CA SER A 71 -0.33 -31.24 -38.04
C SER A 71 0.15 -31.53 -39.45
N HIS A 72 -0.05 -30.60 -40.39
CA HIS A 72 0.51 -30.67 -41.75
C HIS A 72 2.04 -30.53 -41.77
N THR A 73 2.61 -29.77 -40.84
CA THR A 73 4.08 -29.64 -40.71
C THR A 73 4.69 -30.84 -40.00
N LEU A 74 4.08 -31.25 -38.87
CA LEU A 74 4.55 -32.37 -38.04
C LEU A 74 3.33 -33.10 -37.47
N LYS A 75 3.13 -34.35 -37.92
CA LYS A 75 1.95 -35.16 -37.58
C LYS A 75 1.75 -35.37 -36.06
N ASN A 76 2.84 -35.43 -35.28
CA ASN A 76 2.82 -35.67 -33.82
C ASN A 76 2.91 -34.38 -32.99
N LEU A 77 2.88 -33.21 -33.62
CA LEU A 77 3.01 -31.93 -32.92
C LEU A 77 1.78 -31.57 -32.07
N PRO A 78 0.53 -31.73 -32.55
CA PRO A 78 -0.68 -31.47 -31.76
C PRO A 78 -0.71 -32.24 -30.44
N ASP A 79 -0.45 -33.55 -30.47
CA ASP A 79 -0.48 -34.43 -29.29
C ASP A 79 0.59 -34.03 -28.27
N ARG A 80 1.79 -33.69 -28.75
CA ARG A 80 2.87 -33.20 -27.89
C ARG A 80 2.51 -31.87 -27.23
N MET A 81 1.85 -30.97 -27.97
CA MET A 81 1.40 -29.68 -27.43
C MET A 81 0.30 -29.86 -26.40
N MET A 82 -0.67 -30.76 -26.63
CA MET A 82 -1.69 -31.10 -25.62
C MET A 82 -1.03 -31.64 -24.35
N LYS A 83 -0.10 -32.59 -24.45
CA LYS A 83 0.60 -33.14 -23.29
C LYS A 83 1.40 -32.09 -22.51
N MET A 84 2.03 -31.14 -23.21
CA MET A 84 2.74 -30.02 -22.58
C MET A 84 1.77 -29.02 -21.92
N ALA A 85 0.62 -28.76 -22.55
CA ALA A 85 -0.42 -27.90 -22.01
C ALA A 85 -1.03 -28.51 -20.73
N GLU A 86 -1.38 -29.79 -20.75
CA GLU A 86 -1.87 -30.54 -19.59
C GLU A 86 -0.85 -30.53 -18.45
N LEU A 87 0.42 -30.82 -18.73
CA LEU A 87 1.49 -30.79 -17.72
C LEU A 87 1.65 -29.39 -17.11
N SER A 88 1.59 -28.34 -17.94
CA SER A 88 1.67 -26.95 -17.49
C SER A 88 0.46 -26.59 -16.62
N GLN A 89 -0.74 -27.00 -17.01
CA GLN A 89 -1.96 -26.77 -16.22
C GLN A 89 -1.93 -27.51 -14.88
N GLN A 90 -1.50 -28.77 -14.85
CA GLN A 90 -1.37 -29.53 -13.61
C GLN A 90 -0.36 -28.89 -12.65
N LYS A 91 0.80 -28.45 -13.16
CA LYS A 91 1.79 -27.74 -12.34
C LYS A 91 1.25 -26.42 -11.78
N LYS A 92 0.50 -25.66 -12.58
CA LYS A 92 -0.13 -24.42 -12.12
C LYS A 92 -1.19 -24.69 -11.05
N ALA A 93 -2.00 -25.74 -11.20
CA ALA A 93 -2.99 -26.15 -10.20
C ALA A 93 -2.32 -26.53 -8.87
N ALA A 94 -1.32 -27.42 -8.90
CA ALA A 94 -0.58 -27.82 -7.71
C ALA A 94 0.13 -26.62 -7.02
N HIS A 95 0.69 -25.69 -7.81
CA HIS A 95 1.28 -24.47 -7.26
C HIS A 95 0.22 -23.55 -6.65
N HIS A 96 -0.96 -23.46 -7.25
CA HIS A 96 -2.06 -22.66 -6.71
C HIS A 96 -2.54 -23.22 -5.36
N GLU A 97 -2.68 -24.54 -5.24
CA GLU A 97 -3.00 -25.20 -3.95
C GLU A 97 -1.97 -24.87 -2.88
N ARG A 98 -0.67 -24.94 -3.22
CA ARG A 98 0.42 -24.58 -2.30
C ARG A 98 0.36 -23.11 -1.84
N ILE A 99 0.04 -22.19 -2.76
CA ILE A 99 -0.13 -20.76 -2.42
C ILE A 99 -1.32 -20.58 -1.47
N LEU A 100 -2.44 -21.27 -1.73
CA LEU A 100 -3.64 -21.17 -0.90
C LEU A 100 -3.38 -21.71 0.51
N GLU A 101 -2.66 -22.81 0.64
CA GLU A 101 -2.23 -23.39 1.92
C GLU A 101 -1.39 -22.38 2.72
N LEU A 102 -0.32 -21.85 2.13
CA LEU A 102 0.55 -20.86 2.78
C LEU A 102 -0.21 -19.61 3.19
N LYS A 103 -1.10 -19.12 2.32
CA LYS A 103 -1.92 -17.94 2.62
C LYS A 103 -2.92 -18.20 3.74
N SER A 104 -3.47 -19.41 3.83
CA SER A 104 -4.36 -19.78 4.93
C SER A 104 -3.63 -19.84 6.27
N GLU A 105 -2.39 -20.32 6.29
CA GLU A 105 -1.53 -20.34 7.47
C GLU A 105 -1.14 -18.91 7.91
N GLU A 106 -0.82 -18.03 6.95
CA GLU A 106 -0.55 -16.61 7.23
C GLU A 106 -1.76 -15.86 7.81
N ILE A 107 -2.97 -16.18 7.36
CA ILE A 107 -4.21 -15.57 7.87
C ILE A 107 -4.43 -15.91 9.36
N ASP A 108 -4.09 -17.13 9.78
CA ASP A 108 -4.23 -17.55 11.17
C ASP A 108 -3.21 -16.85 12.09
N VAL A 109 -1.98 -16.66 11.61
CA VAL A 109 -0.96 -15.89 12.33
C VAL A 109 -1.35 -14.41 12.46
N GLN A 110 -1.83 -13.79 11.37
CA GLN A 110 -2.28 -12.39 11.42
C GLN A 110 -3.45 -12.17 12.38
N ARG A 111 -4.37 -13.13 12.50
CA ARG A 111 -5.49 -13.04 13.45
C ARG A 111 -5.00 -12.97 14.90
N LEU A 112 -3.97 -13.74 15.24
CA LEU A 112 -3.35 -13.71 16.57
C LEU A 112 -2.66 -12.38 16.86
N GLU A 113 -1.99 -11.78 15.87
CA GLU A 113 -1.36 -10.45 16.03
C GLU A 113 -2.39 -9.33 16.21
N VAL A 114 -3.49 -9.37 15.45
CA VAL A 114 -4.58 -8.38 15.56
C VAL A 114 -5.29 -8.48 16.91
N GLU A 115 -5.48 -9.69 17.46
CA GLU A 115 -6.05 -9.89 18.79
C GLU A 115 -5.17 -9.25 19.88
N GLN A 116 -3.84 -9.41 19.78
CA GLN A 116 -2.90 -8.77 20.70
C GLN A 116 -2.90 -7.24 20.57
N ALA A 117 -3.01 -6.69 19.35
CA ALA A 117 -3.09 -5.25 19.13
C ALA A 117 -4.39 -4.65 19.70
N ASN A 118 -5.51 -5.36 19.58
CA ASN A 118 -6.78 -4.95 20.16
C ASN A 118 -6.75 -4.99 21.69
N ASP A 119 -6.12 -6.01 22.28
CA ASP A 119 -5.93 -6.10 23.73
C ASP A 119 -5.02 -5.00 24.26
N ALA A 120 -3.97 -4.64 23.52
CA ALA A 120 -3.10 -3.50 23.85
C ALA A 120 -3.89 -2.19 23.83
N HIS A 121 -4.69 -1.93 22.80
CA HIS A 121 -5.55 -0.74 22.73
C HIS A 121 -6.61 -0.70 23.83
N LYS A 122 -7.17 -1.85 24.21
CA LYS A 122 -8.14 -1.92 25.31
C LYS A 122 -7.50 -1.61 26.66
N ARG A 123 -6.24 -2.01 26.88
CA ARG A 123 -5.47 -1.65 28.09
C ARG A 123 -5.08 -0.18 28.09
N GLU A 124 -4.63 0.34 26.95
CA GLU A 124 -4.27 1.76 26.79
C GLU A 124 -5.47 2.67 27.09
N THR A 125 -6.62 2.40 26.46
CA THR A 125 -7.87 3.15 26.70
C THR A 125 -8.37 3.03 28.14
N ALA A 126 -8.27 1.85 28.77
CA ALA A 126 -8.65 1.68 30.17
C ALA A 126 -7.77 2.53 31.12
N THR A 127 -6.46 2.55 30.90
CA THR A 127 -5.55 3.39 31.71
C THR A 127 -5.81 4.89 31.52
N GLN A 128 -6.08 5.31 30.28
CA GLN A 128 -6.41 6.70 29.95
C GLN A 128 -7.73 7.15 30.59
N VAL A 129 -8.78 6.33 30.50
CA VAL A 129 -10.09 6.62 31.12
C VAL A 129 -9.96 6.67 32.64
N LEU A 130 -9.21 5.74 33.24
CA LEU A 130 -9.02 5.72 34.68
C LEU A 130 -8.30 6.99 35.18
N GLY A 131 -7.26 7.44 34.47
CA GLY A 131 -6.58 8.70 34.77
C GLY A 131 -7.50 9.93 34.66
N MET A 132 -8.37 9.97 33.65
CA MET A 132 -9.34 11.05 33.46
C MET A 132 -10.37 11.11 34.60
N VAL A 133 -10.85 9.95 35.06
CA VAL A 133 -11.80 9.87 36.18
C VAL A 133 -11.16 10.36 37.48
N PHE A 134 -9.92 9.95 37.78
CA PHE A 134 -9.21 10.43 38.96
C PHE A 134 -9.01 11.95 38.92
N ALA A 135 -8.58 12.50 37.78
CA ALA A 135 -8.40 13.94 37.61
C ALA A 135 -9.71 14.72 37.82
N PHE A 136 -10.84 14.21 37.33
CA PHE A 136 -12.15 14.82 37.52
C PHE A 136 -12.56 14.87 39.01
N ILE A 137 -12.31 13.78 39.75
CA ILE A 137 -12.57 13.72 41.20
C ILE A 137 -11.70 14.74 41.96
N THR A 138 -10.42 14.87 41.64
CA THR A 138 -9.53 15.85 42.30
C THR A 138 -10.00 17.28 42.10
N VAL A 139 -10.47 17.62 40.90
CA VAL A 139 -11.02 18.96 40.60
C VAL A 139 -12.26 19.26 41.44
N ILE A 140 -13.18 18.29 41.56
CA ILE A 140 -14.38 18.45 42.41
C ILE A 140 -14.00 18.69 43.87
N ILE A 141 -13.06 17.92 44.41
CA ILE A 141 -12.58 18.09 45.80
C ILE A 141 -11.96 19.48 45.99
N CYS A 142 -11.19 19.97 45.02
CA CYS A 142 -10.58 21.30 45.06
C CYS A 142 -11.63 22.42 45.08
N ILE A 143 -12.66 22.31 44.25
CA ILE A 143 -13.78 23.27 44.19
C ILE A 143 -14.55 23.28 45.52
N LEU A 144 -14.89 22.10 46.06
CA LEU A 144 -15.59 21.98 47.35
C LEU A 144 -14.74 22.51 48.51
N GLY A 145 -13.44 22.21 48.52
CA GLY A 145 -12.50 22.70 49.53
C GLY A 145 -12.36 24.22 49.50
N ALA A 146 -12.25 24.82 48.31
CA ALA A 146 -12.19 26.27 48.14
C ALA A 146 -13.51 26.94 48.58
N PHE A 147 -14.65 26.35 48.23
CA PHE A 147 -15.96 26.84 48.66
C PHE A 147 -16.13 26.77 50.19
N TYR A 148 -15.69 25.67 50.80
CA TYR A 148 -15.72 25.52 52.26
C TYR A 148 -14.82 26.53 52.99
N LEU A 149 -13.63 26.80 52.44
CA LEU A 149 -12.71 27.81 53.00
C LEU A 149 -13.24 29.23 52.85
N ALA A 150 -13.95 29.53 51.76
CA ALA A 150 -14.58 30.83 51.54
C ALA A 150 -15.65 31.15 52.59
N LEU A 151 -16.37 30.13 53.08
CA LEU A 151 -17.37 30.30 54.14
C LEU A 151 -16.76 30.54 55.54
N GLN A 152 -15.48 30.22 55.74
CA GLN A 152 -14.77 30.37 57.03
C GLN A 152 -14.03 31.72 57.16
N ASP A 153 -14.25 32.66 56.23
CA ASP A 153 -13.65 34.01 56.19
C ASP A 153 -12.10 34.05 56.16
N LYS A 154 -11.46 32.91 55.87
CA LYS A 154 -10.00 32.79 55.68
C LYS A 154 -9.62 32.96 54.21
N THR A 155 -9.99 34.11 53.66
CA THR A 155 -9.82 34.47 52.25
C THR A 155 -8.38 34.40 51.76
N GLU A 156 -7.38 34.72 52.60
CA GLU A 156 -5.96 34.64 52.22
C GLU A 156 -5.52 33.19 51.92
N VAL A 157 -5.94 32.24 52.77
CA VAL A 157 -5.58 30.83 52.59
C VAL A 157 -6.31 30.24 51.39
N ALA A 158 -7.56 30.66 51.17
CA ALA A 158 -8.34 30.26 49.99
C ALA A 158 -7.71 30.76 48.69
N LEU A 159 -7.19 32.00 48.68
CA LEU A 159 -6.54 32.59 47.51
C LEU A 159 -5.19 31.92 47.19
N VAL A 160 -4.39 31.60 48.20
CA VAL A 160 -3.10 30.90 47.98
C VAL A 160 -3.33 29.47 47.45
N ILE A 161 -4.27 28.72 48.04
CA ILE A 161 -4.54 27.34 47.62
C ILE A 161 -5.25 27.29 46.25
N GLY A 162 -6.24 28.15 46.02
CA GLY A 162 -6.94 28.23 44.73
C GLY A 162 -6.08 28.81 43.61
N GLY A 163 -5.27 29.83 43.90
CA GLY A 163 -4.39 30.47 42.92
C GLY A 163 -3.25 29.55 42.46
N THR A 164 -2.58 28.88 43.40
CA THR A 164 -1.44 28.00 43.07
C THR A 164 -1.86 26.78 42.25
N THR A 165 -3.04 26.20 42.53
CA THR A 165 -3.55 25.04 41.78
C THR A 165 -3.91 25.40 40.33
N VAL A 166 -4.58 26.55 40.10
CA VAL A 166 -4.91 27.01 38.75
C VAL A 166 -3.65 27.33 37.95
N ILE A 167 -2.69 28.05 38.54
CA ILE A 167 -1.41 28.38 37.88
C ILE A 167 -0.63 27.10 37.53
N GLY A 168 -0.60 26.11 38.43
CA GLY A 168 0.04 24.82 38.17
C GLY A 168 -0.59 24.06 37.00
N ILE A 169 -1.93 23.99 36.93
CA ILE A 169 -2.66 23.32 35.86
C ILE A 169 -2.44 24.04 34.51
N VAL A 170 -2.63 25.36 34.47
CA VAL A 170 -2.44 26.17 33.24
C VAL A 170 -0.99 26.12 32.76
N GLY A 171 -0.02 26.17 33.68
CA GLY A 171 1.40 26.04 33.37
C GLY A 171 1.75 24.69 32.74
N ALA A 172 1.19 23.59 33.26
CA ALA A 172 1.36 22.27 32.67
C ALA A 172 0.74 22.19 31.26
N PHE A 173 -0.48 22.70 31.07
CA PHE A 173 -1.15 22.72 29.75
C PHE A 173 -0.38 23.53 28.70
N LEU A 174 0.15 24.71 29.07
CA LEU A 174 0.97 25.52 28.18
C LEU A 174 2.29 24.82 27.81
N LYS A 175 2.95 24.17 28.77
CA LYS A 175 4.18 23.40 28.53
C LYS A 175 3.93 22.23 27.57
N THR A 176 2.81 21.53 27.70
CA THR A 176 2.41 20.44 26.78
C THR A 176 2.24 20.94 25.35
N LYS A 177 1.56 22.09 25.16
CA LYS A 177 1.39 22.73 23.84
C LYS A 177 2.72 23.15 23.18
N LEU A 178 3.69 23.61 23.96
CA LEU A 178 5.02 23.97 23.42
C LEU A 178 5.84 22.73 23.03
N SER A 179 5.69 21.61 23.75
CA SER A 179 6.40 20.37 23.44
C SER A 179 5.91 19.74 22.13
N GLU A 180 4.61 19.80 21.85
CA GLU A 180 4.02 19.35 20.57
C GLU A 180 4.62 20.06 19.35
N LYS A 181 4.95 21.35 19.48
CA LYS A 181 5.50 22.15 18.38
C LYS A 181 6.98 21.87 18.11
N LYS A 182 7.70 21.22 19.04
CA LYS A 182 9.15 20.95 18.90
C LYS A 182 9.46 19.61 18.24
N THR A 183 8.45 18.77 18.07
CA THR A 183 8.51 17.44 17.43
C THR A 183 7.87 17.40 16.05
N SER A 184 7.45 18.55 15.50
CA SER A 184 7.00 18.70 14.12
C SER A 184 7.95 19.54 13.30
#